data_AF-A0A6P6UR60-F1
#
_entry.id   AF-A0A6P6UR60-F1
#
_cell.length_a   1.000
_cell.length_b   1.000
_cell.length_c   1.000
_cell.angle_alpha   90.00
_cell.angle_beta   90.00
_cell.angle_gamma   90.00
#
_symmetry.space_group_name_H-M   'P 1'
#
loop_
_entity.id
_entity.type
_entity.pdbx_description
1 polymer ?
#
loop_
_entity_poly.entity_id
_entity_poly.type
_entity_poly.pdbx_seq_one_letter_code
_entity_poly.pdbx_strand_id
1 'polypeptide(L)'
;MSRTIFLSIIPSPTNFSNFSTKRNPSYFQQIPRLINYPRQPPASLSSFSMAQDMNHQNHSPEVKEPTPKVQKLDRENCSIQQAPPFFLVKRLSDNAILPSRGSPLSAGYDLSSAAETKVPARGKALIPTDLSIAVPQGTYARIAPRSGLTWKNSIDVGAGVIDADYRGPVGVILFNHSDVDFEVKPGDRIAQLIVQKIVTPEVEEVDDLDATVRGSGGFGSTGV
;
A
#
# COMPACT_ATOMS: atom_id res chain seq x y z
N MET A 1 15.03 -19.64 -71.74
CA MET A 1 16.07 -18.97 -70.94
C MET A 1 15.85 -19.32 -69.48
N SER A 2 16.87 -19.90 -68.87
CA SER A 2 16.86 -20.67 -67.62
C SER A 2 17.27 -19.82 -66.42
N ARG A 3 16.57 -19.97 -65.27
CA ARG A 3 17.05 -19.79 -63.87
C ARG A 3 16.03 -20.49 -62.95
N THR A 4 16.16 -21.78 -62.63
CA THR A 4 16.98 -22.43 -61.58
C THR A 4 16.74 -21.88 -60.16
N ILE A 5 16.25 -22.80 -59.34
CA ILE A 5 15.82 -22.81 -57.93
C ILE A 5 16.98 -22.58 -56.96
N PHE A 6 16.71 -22.02 -55.77
CA PHE A 6 17.34 -22.50 -54.52
C PHE A 6 16.34 -22.45 -53.36
N LEU A 7 16.06 -23.64 -52.84
CA LEU A 7 15.35 -23.93 -51.59
C LEU A 7 16.46 -24.31 -50.58
N SER A 8 16.50 -23.67 -49.41
CA SER A 8 17.38 -24.08 -48.29
C SER A 8 16.68 -23.77 -46.97
N ILE A 9 16.05 -24.78 -46.35
CA ILE A 9 16.55 -25.57 -45.21
C ILE A 9 16.56 -24.78 -43.90
N ILE A 10 15.62 -25.16 -43.03
CA ILE A 10 15.50 -24.81 -41.61
C ILE A 10 16.55 -25.60 -40.80
N PRO A 11 17.24 -24.99 -39.82
CA PRO A 11 17.86 -25.75 -38.74
C PRO A 11 17.04 -25.68 -37.44
N SER A 12 16.86 -26.85 -36.83
CA SER A 12 16.35 -27.10 -35.47
C SER A 12 17.37 -26.69 -34.39
N PRO A 13 16.98 -26.61 -33.10
CA PRO A 13 17.77 -25.92 -32.08
C PRO A 13 18.84 -26.81 -31.46
N THR A 14 20.05 -26.30 -31.32
CA THR A 14 21.11 -26.90 -30.49
C THR A 14 21.47 -25.99 -29.32
N ASN A 15 21.45 -26.63 -28.14
CA ASN A 15 21.90 -26.17 -26.84
C ASN A 15 23.19 -25.33 -26.87
N PHE A 16 23.16 -24.19 -26.18
CA PHE A 16 24.36 -23.58 -25.60
C PHE A 16 24.07 -23.16 -24.16
N SER A 17 24.38 -24.07 -23.25
CA SER A 17 24.77 -23.77 -21.88
C SER A 17 26.10 -23.03 -21.85
N ASN A 18 26.28 -22.17 -20.84
CA ASN A 18 27.50 -21.47 -20.41
C ASN A 18 27.66 -20.02 -20.89
N PHE A 19 26.92 -19.10 -20.25
CA PHE A 19 27.42 -17.76 -19.97
C PHE A 19 27.77 -17.67 -18.47
N SER A 20 29.07 -17.78 -18.20
CA SER A 20 29.68 -17.49 -16.90
C SER A 20 29.87 -15.97 -16.79
N THR A 21 29.03 -15.31 -15.98
CA THR A 21 29.29 -13.93 -15.53
C THR A 21 30.16 -13.97 -14.28
N LYS A 22 31.43 -13.58 -14.46
CA LYS A 22 32.37 -13.28 -13.37
C LYS A 22 31.74 -12.24 -12.44
N ARG A 23 31.40 -12.66 -11.21
CA ARG A 23 31.07 -11.74 -10.11
C ARG A 23 32.38 -11.11 -9.60
N ASN A 24 32.42 -9.78 -9.62
CA ASN A 24 33.51 -8.98 -9.07
C ASN A 24 33.31 -8.89 -7.53
N PRO A 25 34.24 -9.37 -6.69
CA PRO A 25 34.05 -9.39 -5.24
C PRO A 25 34.81 -8.22 -4.60
N SER A 26 34.26 -7.01 -4.67
CA SER A 26 34.85 -5.85 -3.97
C SER A 26 33.83 -4.74 -3.77
N TYR A 27 32.79 -4.99 -2.96
CA TYR A 27 31.97 -3.93 -2.36
C TYR A 27 31.28 -4.36 -1.05
N PHE A 28 31.89 -5.30 -0.32
CA PHE A 28 31.46 -5.69 1.01
C PHE A 28 32.59 -5.40 1.98
N GLN A 29 32.68 -4.14 2.43
CA GLN A 29 33.30 -3.80 3.70
C GLN A 29 32.89 -2.38 4.10
N GLN A 30 32.50 -2.25 5.37
CA GLN A 30 32.27 -1.03 6.17
C GLN A 30 30.87 -0.41 6.17
N ILE A 31 29.99 -0.93 7.05
CA ILE A 31 29.08 -0.11 7.86
C ILE A 31 29.07 -0.63 9.32
N PRO A 32 29.14 0.23 10.37
CA PRO A 32 29.38 -0.17 11.77
C PRO A 32 28.19 -0.83 12.50
N ARG A 33 28.52 -1.52 13.60
CA ARG A 33 27.61 -2.25 14.50
C ARG A 33 26.70 -1.33 15.35
N LEU A 34 25.42 -1.73 15.39
CA LEU A 34 24.47 -1.80 16.52
C LEU A 34 24.28 -0.61 17.49
N ILE A 35 23.05 -0.11 17.55
CA ILE A 35 22.43 0.41 18.79
C ILE A 35 21.32 -0.57 19.19
N ASN A 36 21.48 -1.18 20.36
CA ASN A 36 20.52 -2.08 20.99
C ASN A 36 19.44 -1.28 21.72
N TYR A 37 18.16 -1.57 21.46
CA TYR A 37 17.06 -1.17 22.34
C TYR A 37 16.77 -2.30 23.35
N PRO A 38 16.57 -1.99 24.64
CA PRO A 38 16.30 -3.01 25.65
C PRO A 38 14.91 -3.65 25.45
N ARG A 39 14.88 -4.98 25.38
CA ARG A 39 13.66 -5.79 25.53
C ARG A 39 13.21 -5.74 26.99
N GLN A 40 11.97 -5.37 27.27
CA GLN A 40 11.39 -5.55 28.60
C GLN A 40 10.99 -7.02 28.81
N PRO A 41 11.28 -7.61 29.98
CA PRO A 41 10.83 -8.95 30.31
C PRO A 41 9.35 -8.96 30.75
N PRO A 42 8.61 -10.07 30.54
CA PRO A 42 7.25 -10.21 31.07
C PRO A 42 7.26 -10.30 32.60
N ALA A 43 6.28 -9.67 33.24
CA ALA A 43 6.12 -9.64 34.69
C ALA A 43 5.93 -11.06 35.26
N SER A 44 6.73 -11.40 36.26
CA SER A 44 6.70 -12.66 36.99
C SER A 44 5.54 -12.72 37.99
N LEU A 45 4.83 -13.85 37.99
CA LEU A 45 3.91 -14.26 39.05
C LEU A 45 4.68 -14.46 40.37
N SER A 46 4.37 -13.68 41.41
CA SER A 46 4.84 -13.96 42.77
C SER A 46 3.73 -14.59 43.60
N SER A 47 4.02 -15.82 44.00
CA SER A 47 3.35 -16.71 44.94
C SER A 47 2.92 -16.09 46.27
N PHE A 48 1.75 -16.50 46.75
CA PHE A 48 1.28 -16.36 48.13
C PHE A 48 2.27 -16.98 49.13
N SER A 49 2.55 -16.26 50.22
CA SER A 49 3.23 -16.77 51.42
C SER A 49 2.35 -16.51 52.64
N MET A 50 1.88 -17.59 53.26
CA MET A 50 1.29 -17.60 54.59
C MET A 50 2.39 -17.48 55.66
N ALA A 51 2.15 -16.68 56.70
CA ALA A 51 2.75 -16.88 58.02
C ALA A 51 1.75 -16.47 59.09
N GLN A 52 1.46 -17.42 59.98
CA GLN A 52 0.76 -17.24 61.25
C GLN A 52 1.78 -16.74 62.29
N ASP A 53 1.37 -15.87 63.23
CA ASP A 53 1.53 -16.18 64.65
C ASP A 53 0.71 -15.28 65.58
N MET A 54 0.46 -15.84 66.76
CA MET A 54 -0.52 -15.46 67.80
C MET A 54 -0.10 -14.24 68.65
N ASN A 55 -1.07 -13.49 69.21
CA ASN A 55 -1.49 -13.56 70.62
C ASN A 55 -2.07 -12.24 71.21
N HIS A 56 -3.02 -12.41 72.14
CA HIS A 56 -3.56 -11.52 73.20
C HIS A 56 -4.64 -10.42 72.95
N GLN A 57 -5.88 -10.80 73.33
CA GLN A 57 -6.86 -10.15 74.23
C GLN A 57 -6.78 -8.63 74.52
N ASN A 58 -7.80 -7.85 74.12
CA ASN A 58 -8.96 -7.43 74.95
C ASN A 58 -9.62 -6.12 74.46
N HIS A 59 -10.95 -6.08 74.62
CA HIS A 59 -11.85 -4.91 74.68
C HIS A 59 -12.15 -4.06 73.42
N SER A 60 -13.35 -4.28 72.87
CA SER A 60 -14.16 -3.28 72.15
C SER A 60 -14.60 -2.15 73.11
N PRO A 61 -14.74 -0.89 72.62
CA PRO A 61 -15.99 -0.52 71.98
C PRO A 61 -15.84 0.17 70.61
N GLU A 62 -16.76 -0.24 69.75
CA GLU A 62 -17.27 0.35 68.50
C GLU A 62 -16.89 1.82 68.19
N VAL A 63 -16.00 1.99 67.21
CA VAL A 63 -15.83 3.24 66.44
C VAL A 63 -16.23 2.95 64.99
N LYS A 64 -17.28 3.62 64.50
CA LYS A 64 -17.69 3.56 63.09
C LYS A 64 -16.64 4.26 62.22
N GLU A 65 -15.83 3.47 61.51
CA GLU A 65 -15.00 3.99 60.41
C GLU A 65 -15.82 4.12 59.11
N PRO A 66 -15.58 5.18 58.31
CA PRO A 66 -16.30 5.42 57.07
C PRO A 66 -15.86 4.43 55.98
N THR A 67 -16.85 3.95 55.21
CA THR A 67 -16.68 3.05 54.07
C THR A 67 -15.70 3.60 53.03
N PRO A 68 -14.71 2.80 52.57
CA PRO A 68 -13.87 3.18 51.44
C PRO A 68 -14.71 3.25 50.17
N LYS A 69 -14.79 4.43 49.57
CA LYS A 69 -15.31 4.61 48.22
C LYS A 69 -14.38 3.88 47.24
N VAL A 70 -14.77 2.67 46.85
CA VAL A 70 -14.15 1.96 45.73
C VAL A 70 -14.42 2.80 44.48
N GLN A 71 -13.40 3.53 44.04
CA GLN A 71 -13.40 4.14 42.71
C GLN A 71 -13.37 3.00 41.70
N LYS A 72 -14.45 2.89 40.92
CA LYS A 72 -14.45 2.10 39.69
C LYS A 72 -13.28 2.62 38.84
N LEU A 73 -12.25 1.80 38.65
CA LEU A 73 -11.30 2.02 37.57
C LEU A 73 -12.09 1.82 36.28
N ASP A 74 -12.47 2.95 35.68
CA ASP A 74 -13.03 2.96 34.34
C ASP A 74 -12.00 2.31 33.41
N ARG A 75 -12.41 1.22 32.77
CA ARG A 75 -11.71 0.67 31.61
C ARG A 75 -11.54 1.83 30.65
N GLU A 76 -10.31 2.29 30.47
CA GLU A 76 -9.96 3.19 29.39
C GLU A 76 -10.32 2.47 28.08
N ASN A 77 -11.50 2.81 27.55
CA ASN A 77 -11.79 2.66 26.15
C ASN A 77 -10.71 3.47 25.43
N CYS A 78 -9.67 2.79 24.96
CA CYS A 78 -8.77 3.32 23.94
C CYS A 78 -9.58 3.40 22.63
N SER A 79 -10.53 4.34 22.59
CA SER A 79 -11.04 4.84 21.34
C SER A 79 -9.87 5.56 20.70
N ILE A 80 -9.23 4.92 19.73
CA ILE A 80 -8.40 5.64 18.77
C ILE A 80 -9.33 6.71 18.20
N GLN A 81 -9.20 7.94 18.69
CA GLN A 81 -9.87 9.09 18.12
C GLN A 81 -9.29 9.22 16.72
N GLN A 82 -9.99 8.63 15.74
CA GLN A 82 -9.61 8.78 14.34
C GLN A 82 -9.70 10.27 14.05
N ALA A 83 -8.54 10.89 13.81
CA ALA A 83 -8.48 12.25 13.31
C ALA A 83 -9.40 12.38 12.09
N PRO A 84 -10.06 13.53 11.88
CA PRO A 84 -10.96 13.72 10.75
C PRO A 84 -10.23 13.35 9.45
N PRO A 85 -10.91 12.67 8.51
CA PRO A 85 -10.27 12.24 7.27
C PRO A 85 -9.75 13.46 6.52
N PHE A 86 -8.45 13.46 6.24
CA PHE A 86 -7.78 14.53 5.51
C PHE A 86 -7.32 14.03 4.13
N PHE A 87 -7.11 14.97 3.21
CA PHE A 87 -6.34 14.75 2.00
C PHE A 87 -5.49 16.00 1.77
N LEU A 88 -4.19 15.91 2.06
CA LEU A 88 -3.27 17.04 1.97
C LEU A 88 -2.49 16.94 0.66
N VAL A 89 -2.33 18.09 0.01
CA VAL A 89 -1.68 18.21 -1.29
C VAL A 89 -0.70 19.37 -1.26
N LYS A 90 0.54 19.13 -1.69
CA LYS A 90 1.58 20.14 -1.90
C LYS A 90 1.87 20.25 -3.39
N ARG A 91 1.73 21.45 -3.95
CA ARG A 91 2.22 21.74 -5.31
C ARG A 91 3.75 21.79 -5.31
N LEU A 92 4.35 21.19 -6.32
CA LEU A 92 5.79 21.17 -6.56
C LEU A 92 6.20 22.14 -7.68
N SER A 93 5.23 22.65 -8.45
CA SER A 93 5.40 23.67 -9.48
C SER A 93 4.13 24.50 -9.66
N ASP A 94 4.22 25.58 -10.46
CA ASP A 94 3.07 26.41 -10.84
C ASP A 94 2.14 25.73 -11.86
N ASN A 95 2.60 24.67 -12.53
CA ASN A 95 1.80 23.89 -13.48
C ASN A 95 0.86 22.90 -12.78
N ALA A 96 1.08 22.66 -11.48
CA ALA A 96 0.33 21.69 -10.71
C ALA A 96 -1.12 22.16 -10.44
N ILE A 97 -2.10 21.36 -10.83
CA ILE A 97 -3.53 21.63 -10.57
C ILE A 97 -3.97 20.83 -9.35
N LEU A 98 -4.70 21.48 -8.43
CA LEU A 98 -5.23 20.78 -7.27
C LEU A 98 -6.29 19.76 -7.69
N PRO A 99 -6.24 18.51 -7.16
CA PRO A 99 -7.23 17.50 -7.49
C PRO A 99 -8.63 17.95 -7.09
N SER A 100 -9.61 17.70 -7.95
CA SER A 100 -11.00 18.09 -7.73
C SER A 100 -11.94 16.93 -8.01
N ARG A 101 -13.11 16.95 -7.36
CA ARG A 101 -14.12 15.92 -7.57
C ARG A 101 -15.07 16.32 -8.69
N GLY A 102 -15.45 15.35 -9.52
CA GLY A 102 -16.40 15.56 -10.61
C GLY A 102 -17.85 15.72 -10.13
N SER A 103 -18.19 15.19 -8.95
CA SER A 103 -19.54 15.33 -8.37
C SER A 103 -19.52 15.19 -6.83
N PRO A 104 -20.62 15.49 -6.13
CA PRO A 104 -20.70 15.35 -4.67
C PRO A 104 -20.48 13.94 -4.12
N LEU A 105 -20.63 12.91 -4.95
CA LEU A 105 -20.46 11.50 -4.55
C LEU A 105 -19.39 10.79 -5.39
N SER A 106 -18.58 11.52 -6.18
CA SER A 106 -17.53 10.89 -6.96
C SER A 106 -16.51 10.23 -6.03
N ALA A 107 -16.14 9.00 -6.36
CA ALA A 107 -15.18 8.23 -5.59
C ALA A 107 -13.76 8.82 -5.68
N GLY A 108 -13.40 9.37 -6.85
CA GLY A 108 -12.07 9.89 -7.12
C GLY A 108 -11.99 11.41 -7.23
N TYR A 109 -10.76 11.89 -7.06
CA TYR A 109 -10.32 13.25 -7.37
C TYR A 109 -9.58 13.20 -8.72
N ASP A 110 -10.03 13.95 -9.71
CA ASP A 110 -9.35 14.02 -11.01
C ASP A 110 -7.91 14.56 -10.82
N LEU A 111 -6.94 13.87 -11.41
CA LEU A 111 -5.54 14.27 -11.50
C LEU A 111 -5.26 14.84 -12.90
N SER A 112 -4.63 16.00 -12.94
CA SER A 112 -4.23 16.66 -14.19
C SER A 112 -2.75 16.48 -14.48
N SER A 113 -2.40 16.47 -15.76
CA SER A 113 -1.00 16.55 -16.20
C SER A 113 -0.40 17.92 -15.88
N ALA A 114 0.83 17.96 -15.39
CA ALA A 114 1.61 19.19 -15.24
C ALA A 114 2.51 19.49 -16.45
N ALA A 115 2.60 18.56 -17.42
CA ALA A 115 3.50 18.68 -18.57
C ALA A 115 2.82 18.25 -19.89
N GLU A 116 3.35 18.76 -20.99
CA GLU A 116 3.04 18.26 -22.32
C GLU A 116 3.81 16.96 -22.58
N THR A 117 3.11 15.95 -23.06
CA THR A 117 3.71 14.63 -23.34
C THR A 117 2.81 13.82 -24.26
N LYS A 118 3.27 12.63 -24.58
CA LYS A 118 2.62 11.70 -25.50
C LYS A 118 2.73 10.30 -24.92
N VAL A 119 1.64 9.55 -24.96
CA VAL A 119 1.64 8.11 -24.68
C VAL A 119 1.70 7.38 -26.01
N PRO A 120 2.85 6.76 -26.38
CA PRO A 120 3.00 6.12 -27.67
C PRO A 120 1.97 5.03 -27.89
N ALA A 121 1.52 4.83 -29.12
CA ALA A 121 0.70 3.69 -29.54
C ALA A 121 1.34 2.38 -29.06
N ARG A 122 0.53 1.49 -28.49
CA ARG A 122 0.99 0.24 -27.85
C ARG A 122 2.09 0.42 -26.80
N GLY A 123 2.22 1.63 -26.25
CA GLY A 123 3.28 2.03 -25.34
C GLY A 123 2.78 2.48 -23.97
N LYS A 124 3.68 3.12 -23.23
CA LYS A 124 3.42 3.69 -21.92
C LYS A 124 4.21 4.97 -21.70
N ALA A 125 3.69 5.83 -20.83
CA ALA A 125 4.40 7.04 -20.39
C ALA A 125 4.12 7.31 -18.91
N LEU A 126 5.10 7.92 -18.24
CA LEU A 126 4.94 8.46 -16.89
C LEU A 126 4.60 9.94 -17.02
N ILE A 127 3.42 10.33 -16.57
CA ILE A 127 2.93 11.71 -16.66
C ILE A 127 3.07 12.39 -15.29
N PRO A 128 3.85 13.47 -15.16
CA PRO A 128 3.99 14.17 -13.88
C PRO A 128 2.71 14.95 -13.55
N THR A 129 2.34 14.94 -12.27
CA THR A 129 1.26 15.80 -11.74
C THR A 129 1.80 17.05 -11.03
N ASP A 130 3.10 17.06 -10.73
CA ASP A 130 3.78 18.04 -9.87
C ASP A 130 3.09 18.23 -8.50
N LEU A 131 2.55 17.14 -7.96
CA LEU A 131 1.98 17.09 -6.61
C LEU A 131 2.75 16.12 -5.72
N SER A 132 2.94 16.48 -4.47
CA SER A 132 3.14 15.54 -3.37
C SER A 132 1.84 15.45 -2.56
N ILE A 133 1.56 14.29 -1.97
CA ILE A 133 0.33 14.09 -1.20
C ILE A 133 0.59 13.50 0.19
N ALA A 134 -0.39 13.63 1.07
CA ALA A 134 -0.52 12.81 2.27
C ALA A 134 -1.98 12.38 2.45
N VAL A 135 -2.19 11.10 2.70
CA VAL A 135 -3.50 10.48 2.95
C VAL A 135 -3.53 9.87 4.37
N PRO A 136 -4.73 9.60 4.92
CA PRO A 136 -4.85 9.08 6.28
C PRO A 136 -4.22 7.69 6.42
N GLN A 137 -3.68 7.37 7.60
CA GLN A 137 -3.27 6.01 7.93
C GLN A 137 -4.46 5.04 7.83
N GLY A 138 -4.20 3.79 7.46
CA GLY A 138 -5.24 2.80 7.16
C GLY A 138 -5.89 3.03 5.79
N THR A 139 -5.27 3.86 4.95
CA THR A 139 -5.65 4.05 3.56
C THR A 139 -4.41 4.04 2.65
N TYR A 140 -4.65 3.92 1.34
CA TYR A 140 -3.68 4.28 0.31
C TYR A 140 -4.38 5.07 -0.78
N ALA A 141 -3.63 5.82 -1.58
CA ALA A 141 -4.17 6.52 -2.74
C ALA A 141 -4.01 5.65 -3.99
N ARG A 142 -5.13 5.21 -4.57
CA ARG A 142 -5.13 4.51 -5.86
C ARG A 142 -5.30 5.47 -7.01
N ILE A 143 -4.35 5.47 -7.95
CA ILE A 143 -4.55 6.07 -9.26
C ILE A 143 -5.38 5.11 -10.12
N ALA A 144 -6.54 5.57 -10.57
CA ALA A 144 -7.53 4.80 -11.31
C ALA A 144 -7.78 5.42 -12.70
N PRO A 145 -8.11 4.60 -13.71
CA PRO A 145 -8.43 5.11 -15.04
C PRO A 145 -9.73 5.93 -15.04
N ARG A 146 -9.82 6.87 -15.98
CA ARG A 146 -11.05 7.62 -16.28
C ARG A 146 -11.78 6.92 -17.43
N SER A 147 -13.03 6.53 -17.22
CA SER A 147 -13.81 5.75 -18.20
C SER A 147 -13.85 6.38 -19.60
N GLY A 148 -13.92 7.72 -19.68
CA GLY A 148 -13.92 8.44 -20.94
C GLY A 148 -12.63 8.25 -21.76
N LEU A 149 -11.46 8.25 -21.11
CA LEU A 149 -10.18 8.03 -21.78
C LEU A 149 -9.99 6.55 -22.16
N THR A 150 -10.45 5.64 -21.31
CA THR A 150 -10.44 4.20 -21.60
C THR A 150 -11.29 3.86 -22.82
N TRP A 151 -12.52 4.37 -22.90
CA TRP A 151 -13.42 4.08 -24.01
C TRP A 151 -13.00 4.76 -25.32
N LYS A 152 -12.61 6.05 -25.28
CA LYS A 152 -12.37 6.85 -26.50
C LYS A 152 -10.96 6.72 -27.04
N ASN A 153 -9.98 6.47 -26.18
CA ASN A 153 -8.55 6.53 -26.51
C ASN A 153 -7.79 5.25 -26.13
N SER A 154 -8.48 4.23 -25.60
CA SER A 154 -7.87 2.98 -25.13
C SER A 154 -6.77 3.19 -24.09
N ILE A 155 -6.95 4.19 -23.23
CA ILE A 155 -6.00 4.53 -22.17
C ILE A 155 -6.36 3.82 -20.87
N ASP A 156 -5.36 3.17 -20.28
CA ASP A 156 -5.43 2.55 -18.96
C ASP A 156 -4.34 3.09 -18.03
N VAL A 157 -4.48 2.83 -16.73
CA VAL A 157 -3.53 3.24 -15.69
C VAL A 157 -2.77 2.03 -15.15
N GLY A 158 -1.44 2.12 -15.17
CA GLY A 158 -0.54 1.13 -14.57
C GLY A 158 -0.14 1.44 -13.13
N ALA A 159 0.31 0.42 -12.41
CA ALA A 159 0.76 0.48 -11.01
C ALA A 159 -0.29 1.10 -10.08
N GLY A 160 -0.25 2.42 -9.91
CA GLY A 160 -1.32 3.19 -9.29
C GLY A 160 -1.46 3.03 -7.78
N VAL A 161 -0.53 2.39 -7.07
CA VAL A 161 -0.52 2.34 -5.60
C VAL A 161 0.39 3.46 -5.09
N ILE A 162 -0.18 4.43 -4.37
CA ILE A 162 0.57 5.46 -3.65
C ILE A 162 0.39 5.23 -2.15
N ASP A 163 1.48 4.87 -1.48
CA ASP A 163 1.51 4.58 -0.05
C ASP A 163 1.23 5.83 0.81
N ALA A 164 0.67 5.63 2.00
CA ALA A 164 0.30 6.72 2.89
C ALA A 164 1.50 7.52 3.43
N ASP A 165 2.69 6.92 3.44
CA ASP A 165 3.96 7.52 3.86
C ASP A 165 4.77 8.09 2.69
N TYR A 166 4.33 7.92 1.43
CA TYR A 166 4.99 8.51 0.27
C TYR A 166 4.84 10.04 0.27
N ARG A 167 5.95 10.76 0.14
CA ARG A 167 5.99 12.24 0.05
C ARG A 167 6.66 12.77 -1.21
N GLY A 168 7.13 11.88 -2.08
CA GLY A 168 7.71 12.25 -3.37
C GLY A 168 6.66 12.77 -4.38
N PRO A 169 7.11 13.10 -5.60
CA PRO A 169 6.22 13.53 -6.67
C PRO A 169 5.31 12.39 -7.12
N VAL A 170 4.01 12.67 -7.26
CA VAL A 170 3.02 11.75 -7.79
C VAL A 170 3.07 11.78 -9.32
N GLY A 171 3.29 10.61 -9.92
CA GLY A 171 3.23 10.40 -11.35
C GLY A 171 2.15 9.40 -11.74
N VAL A 172 1.53 9.63 -12.89
CA VAL A 172 0.50 8.75 -13.46
C VAL A 172 1.13 7.92 -14.57
N ILE A 173 1.17 6.60 -14.43
CA ILE A 173 1.62 5.71 -15.50
C ILE A 173 0.41 5.40 -16.39
N LEU A 174 0.45 5.89 -17.63
CA LEU A 174 -0.56 5.59 -18.64
C LEU A 174 -0.07 4.50 -19.58
N PHE A 175 -0.94 3.53 -19.88
CA PHE A 175 -0.80 2.58 -20.97
C PHE A 175 -1.73 2.96 -22.09
N ASN A 176 -1.25 2.89 -23.34
CA ASN A 176 -2.06 3.11 -24.52
C ASN A 176 -2.23 1.78 -25.27
N HIS A 177 -3.45 1.25 -25.25
CA HIS A 177 -3.81 0.01 -25.91
C HIS A 177 -4.35 0.21 -27.34
N SER A 178 -4.23 1.41 -27.91
CA SER A 178 -4.57 1.68 -29.31
C SER A 178 -3.33 1.67 -30.21
N ASP A 179 -3.57 1.75 -31.51
CA ASP A 179 -2.55 1.91 -32.56
C ASP A 179 -2.30 3.38 -32.94
N VAL A 180 -2.86 4.32 -32.17
CA VAL A 180 -2.70 5.76 -32.37
C VAL A 180 -2.11 6.37 -31.11
N ASP A 181 -1.14 7.25 -31.29
CA ASP A 181 -0.55 7.93 -30.14
C ASP A 181 -1.56 8.83 -29.43
N PHE A 182 -1.45 8.93 -28.11
CA PHE A 182 -2.33 9.78 -27.30
C PHE A 182 -1.56 11.01 -26.81
N GLU A 183 -1.96 12.20 -27.27
CA GLU A 183 -1.40 13.47 -26.80
C GLU A 183 -1.98 13.86 -25.44
N VAL A 184 -1.12 14.36 -24.56
CA VAL A 184 -1.48 14.86 -23.24
C VAL A 184 -0.96 16.28 -23.12
N LYS A 185 -1.85 17.23 -22.84
CA LYS A 185 -1.50 18.64 -22.65
C LYS A 185 -1.48 18.98 -21.16
N PRO A 186 -0.73 20.01 -20.74
CA PRO A 186 -0.82 20.54 -19.39
C PRO A 186 -2.27 20.88 -19.04
N GLY A 187 -2.71 20.44 -17.86
CA GLY A 187 -4.06 20.62 -17.35
C GLY A 187 -5.06 19.53 -17.72
N ASP A 188 -4.78 18.68 -18.71
CA ASP A 188 -5.66 17.57 -19.05
C ASP A 188 -5.82 16.61 -17.88
N ARG A 189 -7.08 16.26 -17.59
CA ARG A 189 -7.43 15.29 -16.54
C ARG A 189 -7.17 13.87 -17.05
N ILE A 190 -6.10 13.24 -16.60
CA ILE A 190 -5.58 11.99 -17.16
C ILE A 190 -5.93 10.74 -16.33
N ALA A 191 -6.19 10.91 -15.04
CA ALA A 191 -6.53 9.83 -14.12
C ALA A 191 -7.40 10.38 -12.98
N GLN A 192 -7.82 9.50 -12.07
CA GLN A 192 -8.46 9.91 -10.83
C GLN A 192 -7.82 9.19 -9.64
N LEU A 193 -7.65 9.90 -8.53
CA LEU A 193 -7.12 9.37 -7.28
C LEU A 193 -8.28 8.98 -6.35
N ILE A 194 -8.30 7.73 -5.87
CA ILE A 194 -9.28 7.23 -4.91
C ILE A 194 -8.54 6.88 -3.62
N VAL A 195 -8.93 7.50 -2.51
CA VAL A 195 -8.43 7.15 -1.18
C VAL A 195 -9.16 5.90 -0.71
N GLN A 196 -8.47 4.76 -0.72
CA GLN A 196 -9.04 3.46 -0.39
C GLN A 196 -8.64 3.02 1.00
N LYS A 197 -9.63 2.60 1.79
CA LYS A 197 -9.41 1.98 3.10
C LYS A 197 -8.79 0.60 2.94
N ILE A 198 -7.83 0.29 3.81
CA ILE A 198 -7.15 -1.00 3.88
C ILE A 198 -6.96 -1.43 5.32
N VAL A 199 -6.65 -2.70 5.51
CA VAL A 199 -6.09 -3.25 6.73
C VAL A 199 -4.67 -3.74 6.44
N THR A 200 -3.77 -3.57 7.41
CA THR A 200 -2.36 -3.98 7.30
C THR A 200 -2.01 -4.92 8.46
N PRO A 201 -2.53 -6.17 8.46
CA PRO A 201 -2.24 -7.15 9.51
C PRO A 201 -0.81 -7.68 9.40
N GLU A 202 -0.30 -8.24 10.49
CA GLU A 202 0.89 -9.08 10.45
C GLU A 202 0.58 -10.38 9.70
N VAL A 203 1.57 -10.93 9.00
CA VAL A 203 1.44 -12.20 8.29
C VAL A 203 1.68 -13.35 9.26
N GLU A 204 0.74 -14.30 9.33
CA GLU A 204 0.84 -15.53 10.12
C GLU A 204 0.91 -16.74 9.18
N GLU A 205 1.96 -17.56 9.32
CA GLU A 205 2.14 -18.81 8.57
C GLU A 205 1.45 -19.97 9.31
N VAL A 206 0.69 -20.80 8.59
CA VAL A 206 -0.06 -21.95 9.13
C VAL A 206 0.10 -23.17 8.23
N ASP A 207 -0.08 -24.38 8.80
CA ASP A 207 0.01 -25.63 8.04
C ASP A 207 -1.15 -25.81 7.05
N ASP A 208 -2.37 -25.43 7.45
CA ASP A 208 -3.60 -25.58 6.66
C ASP A 208 -4.57 -24.38 6.85
N LEU A 209 -5.41 -24.12 5.84
CA LEU A 209 -6.50 -23.14 5.88
C LEU A 209 -7.86 -23.81 6.04
N ASP A 210 -8.86 -23.07 6.52
CA ASP A 210 -10.23 -23.57 6.64
C ASP A 210 -10.89 -23.82 5.28
N ALA A 211 -11.79 -24.80 5.23
CA ALA A 211 -12.54 -25.11 4.01
C ALA A 211 -13.68 -24.11 3.79
N THR A 212 -13.78 -23.57 2.58
CA THR A 212 -14.87 -22.68 2.16
C THR A 212 -15.68 -23.28 1.02
N VAL A 213 -16.92 -22.80 0.82
CA VAL A 213 -17.77 -23.19 -0.31
C VAL A 213 -17.07 -22.93 -1.67
N ARG A 214 -16.22 -21.91 -1.76
CA ARG A 214 -15.48 -21.59 -2.98
C ARG A 214 -14.29 -22.54 -3.22
N GLY A 215 -13.63 -23.01 -2.15
CA GLY A 215 -12.46 -23.87 -2.23
C GLY A 215 -11.39 -23.32 -3.17
N SER A 216 -10.89 -24.16 -4.09
CA SER A 216 -9.89 -23.81 -5.11
C SER A 216 -10.46 -23.17 -6.38
N GLY A 217 -11.76 -22.81 -6.41
CA GLY A 217 -12.40 -22.23 -7.59
C GLY A 217 -11.97 -20.78 -7.90
N GLY A 218 -11.36 -20.57 -9.06
CA GLY A 218 -10.96 -19.25 -9.60
C GLY A 218 -11.02 -19.19 -11.14
N PHE A 219 -10.60 -18.06 -11.73
CA PHE A 219 -10.43 -17.91 -13.19
C PHE A 219 -11.65 -18.29 -14.04
N GLY A 220 -12.84 -17.79 -13.69
CA GLY A 220 -14.08 -18.12 -14.41
C GLY A 220 -14.76 -19.40 -13.92
N SER A 221 -14.44 -19.89 -12.72
CA SER A 221 -15.08 -21.07 -12.11
C SER A 221 -16.59 -20.94 -11.91
N THR A 222 -17.15 -19.72 -12.01
CA THR A 222 -18.60 -19.45 -11.91
C THR A 222 -19.28 -19.29 -13.27
N GLY A 223 -18.58 -19.56 -14.38
CA GLY A 223 -19.10 -19.39 -15.74
C GLY A 223 -18.72 -18.06 -16.41
N VAL A 224 -19.25 -17.86 -17.61
CA VAL A 224 -19.16 -16.64 -18.45
C VAL A 224 -20.46 -15.86 -18.35
#